data_AF-A0A960NMR8-F1
#
_entry.id   AF-A0A960NMR8-F1
#
_cell.length_a   1.000
_cell.length_b   1.000
_cell.length_c   1.000
_cell.angle_alpha   90.00
_cell.angle_beta   90.00
_cell.angle_gamma   90.00
#
_symmetry.space_group_name_H-M   'P 1'
#
loop_
_entity.id
_entity.type
_entity.pdbx_description
1 polymer ?
#
loop_
_entity_poly.entity_id
_entity_poly.type
_entity_poly.pdbx_seq_one_letter_code
_entity_poly.pdbx_strand_id
1 'polypeptide(L)' 'GHHIPETFPARMLMDTERMKPYKTSMMLDYERGNPMEISALYRDPLAAGLRGGAAAPCIAQIEAMLSLLDQRNRKR' A
#
# COMPACT_ATOMS: atom_id res chain seq x y z
N GLY A 1 1.44 20.47 -3.56
CA GLY A 1 1.94 19.48 -2.59
C GLY A 1 1.68 20.01 -1.18
N HIS A 2 1.66 19.12 -0.19
CA HIS A 2 1.55 19.50 1.23
C HIS A 2 2.88 19.24 1.93
N HIS A 3 3.24 20.10 2.89
CA HIS A 3 4.42 19.89 3.71
C HIS A 3 4.22 18.66 4.61
N ILE A 4 5.13 17.68 4.51
CA ILE A 4 5.19 16.50 5.37
C ILE A 4 6.42 16.67 6.27
N PRO A 5 6.27 16.68 7.60
CA PRO A 5 7.41 16.79 8.51
C PRO A 5 8.40 15.63 8.33
N GLU A 6 9.69 15.88 8.50
CA GLU A 6 10.73 14.84 8.47
C GLU A 6 10.51 13.75 9.55
N THR A 7 9.83 14.10 10.64
CA THR A 7 9.48 13.18 11.73
C THR A 7 8.34 12.22 11.37
N PHE A 8 7.69 12.39 10.22
CA PHE A 8 6.51 11.63 9.83
C PHE A 8 6.74 10.11 9.80
N PRO A 9 7.83 9.58 9.20
CA PRO A 9 8.07 8.13 9.20
C PRO A 9 8.24 7.55 10.62
N ALA A 10 8.99 8.23 11.48
CA ALA A 10 9.19 7.80 12.87
C ALA A 10 7.87 7.77 13.64
N ARG A 11 7.02 8.78 13.43
CA ARG A 11 5.68 8.84 14.02
C ARG A 11 4.80 7.68 13.54
N MET A 12 4.81 7.35 12.24
CA MET A 12 4.01 6.22 11.72
C MET A 12 4.41 4.88 12.35
N LEU A 13 5.70 4.66 12.58
CA LEU A 13 6.20 3.47 13.28
C LEU A 13 5.72 3.43 14.74
N MET A 14 5.94 4.51 15.49
CA MET A 14 5.56 4.61 16.90
C MET A 14 4.04 4.48 17.11
N ASP A 15 3.25 5.12 16.25
CA ASP A 15 1.79 5.03 16.33
C ASP A 15 1.33 3.59 16.07
N THR A 16 1.93 2.89 15.09
CA THR A 16 1.61 1.49 14.76
C THR A 16 1.97 0.53 15.89
N GLU A 17 3.12 0.70 16.55
CA GLU A 17 3.53 -0.13 17.70
C GLU A 17 2.53 -0.08 18.86
N ARG A 18 1.82 1.05 19.01
CA ARG A 18 0.83 1.26 20.08
C ARG A 18 -0.58 0.81 19.70
N MET A 19 -0.82 0.47 18.43
CA MET A 19 -2.11 -0.03 17.98
C MET A 19 -2.38 -1.42 18.54
N LYS A 20 -3.66 -1.71 18.81
CA LYS A 20 -4.08 -3.11 19.00
C LYS A 20 -3.84 -3.88 17.70
N PRO A 21 -3.56 -5.19 17.75
CA PRO A 21 -3.47 -6.03 16.57
C PRO A 21 -4.66 -5.79 15.64
N TYR A 22 -4.37 -5.40 14.40
CA TYR A 22 -5.38 -4.90 13.46
C TYR A 22 -5.19 -5.53 12.09
N LYS A 23 -6.30 -5.98 11.48
CA LYS A 23 -6.35 -6.37 10.07
C LYS A 23 -6.74 -5.16 9.25
N THR A 24 -5.93 -4.84 8.24
CA THR A 24 -6.23 -3.74 7.29
C THR A 24 -7.47 -4.05 6.46
N SER A 25 -8.08 -3.01 5.88
CA SER A 25 -9.20 -3.16 4.95
C SER A 25 -8.84 -4.10 3.79
N MET A 26 -7.69 -3.89 3.14
CA MET A 26 -7.22 -4.76 2.05
C MET A 26 -7.04 -6.22 2.47
N MET A 27 -6.60 -6.49 3.71
CA MET A 27 -6.51 -7.87 4.20
C MET A 27 -7.90 -8.49 4.34
N LEU A 28 -8.89 -7.73 4.83
CA LEU A 28 -10.27 -8.20 4.91
C LEU A 28 -10.87 -8.44 3.52
N ASP A 29 -10.57 -7.58 2.54
CA ASP A 29 -10.99 -7.79 1.15
C ASP A 29 -10.38 -9.06 0.55
N TYR A 30 -9.07 -9.27 0.78
CA TYR A 30 -8.42 -10.50 0.37
C TYR A 30 -9.06 -11.74 1.00
N GLU A 31 -9.29 -11.75 2.31
CA GLU A 31 -9.92 -12.88 2.99
C GLU A 31 -11.35 -13.17 2.50
N ARG A 32 -12.05 -12.15 2.00
CA ARG A 32 -13.42 -12.25 1.46
C ARG A 32 -13.49 -12.54 -0.03
N GLY A 33 -12.36 -12.58 -0.73
CA GLY A 33 -12.34 -12.73 -2.19
C GLY A 33 -12.72 -11.44 -2.95
N ASN A 34 -12.81 -10.30 -2.26
CA ASN A 34 -13.07 -9.02 -2.88
C ASN A 34 -11.81 -8.51 -3.63
N PRO A 35 -11.99 -7.65 -4.65
CA PRO A 35 -10.86 -6.95 -5.27
C PRO A 35 -10.11 -6.08 -4.25
N MET A 36 -8.77 -6.20 -4.22
CA MET A 36 -7.93 -5.33 -3.40
C MET A 36 -7.73 -3.94 -4.03
N GLU A 37 -7.58 -2.89 -3.21
CA GLU A 37 -7.40 -1.48 -3.62
C GLU A 37 -6.00 -1.14 -4.19
N ILE A 38 -5.41 -2.03 -5.01
CA ILE A 38 -4.03 -1.92 -5.48
C ILE A 38 -3.81 -0.68 -6.36
N SER A 39 -4.79 -0.32 -7.21
CA SER A 39 -4.64 0.83 -8.11
C SER A 39 -4.48 2.14 -7.33
N ALA A 40 -5.43 2.41 -6.42
CA ALA A 40 -5.46 3.66 -5.68
C ALA A 40 -4.33 3.78 -4.66
N LEU A 41 -3.96 2.68 -3.99
CA LEU A 41 -2.96 2.71 -2.92
C LEU A 41 -1.50 2.54 -3.41
N TYR A 42 -1.28 1.94 -4.58
CA TYR A 42 0.07 1.66 -5.08
C TYR A 42 0.32 2.25 -6.47
N ARG A 43 -0.49 1.91 -7.49
CA ARG A 43 -0.20 2.29 -8.89
C ARG A 43 -0.27 3.80 -9.10
N ASP A 44 -1.33 4.44 -8.63
CA ASP A 44 -1.53 5.88 -8.85
C ASP A 44 -0.46 6.71 -8.14
N PRO A 45 -0.10 6.42 -6.85
CA PRO A 45 1.03 7.05 -6.19
C PRO A 45 2.38 6.79 -6.86
N LEU A 46 2.65 5.56 -7.31
CA LEU A 46 3.89 5.23 -8.03
C LEU A 46 4.03 6.04 -9.33
N ALA A 47 2.94 6.15 -10.10
CA ALA A 47 2.92 6.94 -11.32
C ALA A 47 3.07 8.44 -11.03
N ALA A 48 2.45 8.94 -9.96
CA ALA A 48 2.60 10.33 -9.52
C ALA A 48 4.04 10.64 -9.08
N GLY A 49 4.65 9.75 -8.29
CA GLY A 49 6.05 9.87 -7.86
C GLY A 49 6.99 9.91 -9.04
N LEU A 50 6.83 8.98 -10.00
CA LEU A 50 7.67 8.92 -11.19
C LEU A 50 7.57 10.20 -12.04
N ARG A 51 6.36 10.75 -12.22
CA ARG A 51 6.17 12.06 -12.90
C ARG A 51 6.85 13.20 -12.15
N GLY A 52 6.96 13.11 -10.83
CA GLY A 52 7.67 14.06 -9.98
C GLY A 52 9.18 13.80 -9.84
N GLY A 53 9.74 12.83 -10.56
CA GLY A 53 11.16 12.46 -10.48
C GLY A 53 11.54 11.59 -9.27
N ALA A 54 10.56 11.07 -8.53
CA ALA A 54 10.77 10.20 -7.38
C ALA A 54 10.46 8.73 -7.74
N ALA A 55 11.48 7.88 -7.69
CA ALA A 55 11.32 6.43 -7.86
C ALA A 55 11.15 5.72 -6.51
N ALA A 56 10.26 4.71 -6.47
CA ALA A 56 10.05 3.88 -5.27
C ALA A 56 10.07 2.38 -5.63
N PRO A 57 11.25 1.82 -5.98
CA PRO A 57 11.37 0.46 -6.50
C PRO A 57 10.86 -0.62 -5.53
N CYS A 58 11.05 -0.44 -4.22
CA CYS A 58 10.52 -1.38 -3.22
C CYS A 58 8.99 -1.41 -3.21
N ILE A 59 8.34 -0.25 -3.32
CA ILE A 59 6.87 -0.15 -3.38
C ILE A 59 6.35 -0.78 -4.69
N ALA A 60 7.06 -0.58 -5.81
CA ALA A 60 6.71 -1.21 -7.08
C ALA A 60 6.79 -2.75 -7.04
N GLN A 61 7.77 -3.32 -6.33
CA GLN A 61 7.84 -4.76 -6.13
C GLN A 61 6.66 -5.28 -5.31
N ILE A 62 6.26 -4.56 -4.25
CA ILE A 62 5.09 -4.90 -3.44
C ILE A 62 3.81 -4.85 -4.28
N GLU A 63 3.62 -3.81 -5.10
CA GLU A 63 2.48 -3.68 -6.02
C GLU A 63 2.38 -4.88 -6.98
N ALA A 64 3.50 -5.30 -7.57
CA ALA A 64 3.53 -6.42 -8.49
C ALA A 64 3.16 -7.74 -7.79
N MET A 65 3.68 -7.98 -6.58
CA MET A 65 3.35 -9.17 -5.79
C MET A 65 1.88 -9.18 -5.37
N LEU A 66 1.34 -8.05 -4.91
CA LEU A 66 -0.06 -7.92 -4.54
C LEU A 66 -0.99 -8.15 -5.74
N SER A 67 -0.60 -7.68 -6.93
CA SER A 67 -1.37 -7.90 -8.16
C SER A 67 -1.47 -9.38 -8.54
N LEU A 68 -0.38 -10.13 -8.38
CA LEU A 68 -0.39 -11.58 -8.59
C LEU A 68 -1.29 -12.28 -7.56
N LEU A 69 -1.24 -11.85 -6.29
CA LEU A 69 -2.09 -12.40 -5.25
C LEU A 69 -3.57 -12.11 -5.50
N ASP A 70 -3.93 -10.87 -5.86
CA ASP A 70 -5.31 -10.48 -6.18
C ASP A 70 -5.89 -11.29 -7.34
N GLN A 71 -5.13 -11.43 -8.44
CA GLN A 71 -5.57 -12.21 -9.59
C GLN A 71 -5.80 -13.69 -9.26
N ARG A 72 -4.96 -14.26 -8.39
CA ARG A 72 -5.13 -15.64 -7.92
C ARG A 72 -6.33 -15.76 -6.99
N ASN A 73 -6.55 -14.76 -6.14
CA ASN A 73 -7.64 -14.77 -5.17
C ASN A 73 -9.01 -14.67 -5.85
N ARG A 74 -9.14 -13.86 -6.90
CA ARG A 74 -10.38 -13.69 -7.68
C ARG A 74 -10.72 -14.86 -8.61
N LYS A 75 -9.81 -15.82 -8.78
CA LYS A 75 -10.02 -17.04 -9.59
C LYS A 75 -10.42 -18.26 -8.75
N ARG A 76 -10.41 -18.13 -7.43
CA ARG A 76 -10.87 -19.15 -6.48
C ARG A 76 -12.37 -19.01 -6.27
#